data_AF-A0A2X3CZ40-F1
#
_entry.id   AF-A0A2X3CZ40-F1
#
_cell.length_a   1.000
_cell.length_b   1.000
_cell.length_c   1.000
_cell.angle_alpha   90.00
_cell.angle_beta   90.00
_cell.angle_gamma   90.00
#
_symmetry.space_group_name_H-M   'P 1'
#
loop_
_entity.id
_entity.type
_entity.pdbx_description
1 polymer ?
#
loop_
_entity_poly.entity_id
_entity_poly.type
_entity_poly.pdbx_seq_one_letter_code
_entity_poly.pdbx_strand_id
1 'polypeptide(L)'
;MYSSIAQANEAIIERIKAARPHWVAVRPAKEAVAELSSGRKLLHAGPPIAWQEMTGPMRGACIGASLFEGWATSEEEAVRMLEQGEVEFIPCHHVGAVGPMGGITSANMPVLVVRDVVHGNQSCCNLNEGIGKVMRFGAYGEDVQTRLRWMRDTLAPVLQEALSRMENGVDLTAMMAQAITMGDEFHQRNIAASSLLLRTLSPVIAGLDRSNAEIVAVLQFLSVTDQFFLNLAMAYSKAVMDAAAEIKAGSVVTAMTAMAASSAFALAVPEIAGLPHR
;
A
#
# COMPACT_ATOMS: atom_id res chain seq x y z
N MET A 1 -23.38 24.39 -2.21
CA MET A 1 -22.30 25.25 -1.70
C MET A 1 -22.50 25.37 -0.20
N TYR A 2 -21.48 25.08 0.61
CA TYR A 2 -21.60 25.10 2.08
C TYR A 2 -21.62 26.55 2.58
N SER A 3 -22.46 26.86 3.56
CA SER A 3 -22.61 28.20 4.14
C SER A 3 -21.60 28.50 5.25
N SER A 4 -20.84 27.51 5.73
CA SER A 4 -19.77 27.67 6.72
C SER A 4 -18.78 26.51 6.69
N ILE A 5 -17.61 26.70 7.29
CA ILE A 5 -16.61 25.63 7.52
C ILE A 5 -17.20 24.49 8.36
N ALA A 6 -18.04 24.81 9.35
CA ALA A 6 -18.67 23.79 10.19
C ALA A 6 -19.60 22.88 9.37
N GLN A 7 -20.40 23.45 8.47
CA GLN A 7 -21.26 22.67 7.59
C GLN A 7 -20.46 21.84 6.59
N ALA A 8 -19.35 22.38 6.07
CA ALA A 8 -18.44 21.62 5.21
C ALA A 8 -17.79 20.45 5.96
N ASN A 9 -17.36 20.66 7.20
CA ASN A 9 -16.75 19.63 8.05
C ASN A 9 -17.74 18.53 8.40
N GLU A 10 -19.01 18.86 8.70
CA GLU A 10 -20.05 17.85 8.93
C GLU A 10 -20.24 16.96 7.70
N ALA A 11 -20.33 17.55 6.50
CA ALA A 11 -20.43 16.79 5.26
C ALA A 11 -19.19 15.91 4.99
N ILE A 12 -17.99 16.39 5.30
CA ILE A 12 -16.75 15.61 5.21
C ILE A 12 -16.80 14.40 6.16
N ILE A 13 -17.21 14.61 7.41
CA ILE A 13 -17.30 13.55 8.42
C ILE A 13 -18.35 12.51 8.03
N GLU A 14 -19.51 12.92 7.52
CA GLU A 14 -20.53 11.99 7.04
C GLU A 14 -20.05 11.19 5.84
N ARG A 15 -19.28 11.81 4.93
CA ARG A 15 -18.62 11.09 3.82
C ARG A 15 -17.62 10.04 4.33
N ILE A 16 -16.82 10.37 5.35
CA ILE A 16 -15.91 9.41 6.01
C ILE A 16 -16.69 8.22 6.60
N LYS A 17 -17.76 8.48 7.33
CA LYS A 17 -18.58 7.42 7.97
C LYS A 17 -19.32 6.54 6.96
N ALA A 18 -19.71 7.12 5.82
CA ALA A 18 -20.46 6.41 4.78
C ALA A 18 -19.59 5.45 3.96
N ALA A 19 -18.29 5.69 3.88
CA ALA A 19 -17.36 4.90 3.07
C ALA A 19 -17.42 3.40 3.38
N ARG A 20 -17.37 2.55 2.35
CA ARG A 20 -17.32 1.08 2.49
C ARG A 20 -16.21 0.47 1.61
N PRO A 21 -14.93 0.64 1.99
CA PRO A 21 -13.82 0.06 1.24
C PRO A 21 -13.79 -1.47 1.27
N HIS A 22 -13.70 -2.07 0.09
CA HIS A 22 -13.53 -3.50 -0.12
C HIS A 22 -12.17 -3.78 -0.75
N TRP A 23 -11.49 -4.84 -0.33
CA TRP A 23 -10.33 -5.35 -1.04
C TRP A 23 -10.79 -6.18 -2.23
N VAL A 24 -10.54 -5.68 -3.44
CA VAL A 24 -11.16 -6.19 -4.67
C VAL A 24 -10.17 -6.86 -5.62
N ALA A 25 -8.88 -6.55 -5.53
CA ALA A 25 -7.88 -7.12 -6.43
C ALA A 25 -6.47 -7.12 -5.84
N VAL A 26 -5.61 -7.95 -6.44
CA VAL A 26 -4.14 -7.89 -6.30
C VAL A 26 -3.55 -7.90 -7.70
N ARG A 27 -2.81 -6.85 -8.07
CA ARG A 27 -2.30 -6.68 -9.44
C ARG A 27 -0.90 -6.08 -9.44
N PRO A 28 -0.13 -6.20 -10.53
CA PRO A 28 1.08 -5.39 -10.71
C PRO A 28 0.77 -3.90 -10.54
N ALA A 29 1.66 -3.15 -9.89
CA ALA A 29 1.44 -1.74 -9.58
C ALA A 29 1.11 -0.89 -10.82
N LYS A 30 1.76 -1.19 -11.96
CA LYS A 30 1.51 -0.52 -13.25
C LYS A 30 0.08 -0.66 -13.80
N GLU A 31 -0.68 -1.64 -13.33
CA GLU A 31 -2.09 -1.83 -13.71
C GLU A 31 -3.05 -1.09 -12.78
N ALA A 32 -2.60 -0.71 -11.57
CA ALA A 32 -3.38 0.03 -10.58
C ALA A 32 -3.04 1.53 -10.56
N VAL A 33 -1.81 1.89 -10.93
CA VAL A 33 -1.28 3.25 -10.92
C VAL A 33 -0.78 3.58 -12.32
N ALA A 34 -1.51 4.45 -13.03
CA ALA A 34 -1.25 4.76 -14.44
C ALA A 34 0.13 5.38 -14.66
N GLU A 35 0.62 6.14 -13.69
CA GLU A 35 1.94 6.78 -13.73
C GLU A 35 3.07 5.77 -13.85
N LEU A 36 2.91 4.57 -13.27
CA LEU A 36 3.89 3.47 -13.31
C LEU A 36 3.83 2.64 -14.61
N SER A 37 2.89 2.92 -15.52
CA SER A 37 2.75 2.17 -16.78
C SER A 37 3.92 2.36 -17.76
N SER A 38 4.73 3.41 -17.56
CA SER A 38 5.84 3.74 -18.44
C SER A 38 7.00 4.40 -17.69
N GLY A 39 8.20 4.24 -18.23
CA GLY A 39 9.43 4.77 -17.65
C GLY A 39 9.89 4.03 -16.40
N ARG A 40 11.01 4.50 -15.83
CA ARG A 40 11.53 4.00 -14.55
C ARG A 40 11.03 4.94 -13.45
N LYS A 41 10.04 4.46 -12.70
CA LYS A 41 9.38 5.23 -11.64
C LYS A 41 9.26 4.40 -10.38
N LEU A 42 9.52 5.04 -9.25
CA LEU A 42 9.33 4.46 -7.94
C LEU A 42 8.36 5.33 -7.15
N LEU A 43 7.31 4.71 -6.62
CA LEU A 43 6.51 5.38 -5.59
C LEU A 43 7.30 5.42 -4.28
N HIS A 44 7.01 6.37 -3.40
CA HIS A 44 7.56 6.41 -2.05
C HIS A 44 6.56 7.00 -1.04
N ALA A 45 6.73 6.65 0.24
CA ALA A 45 5.97 7.27 1.33
C ALA A 45 6.38 8.75 1.52
N GLY A 46 5.61 9.53 2.28
CA GLY A 46 5.97 10.91 2.60
C GLY A 46 5.69 11.93 1.48
N PRO A 47 6.04 13.21 1.73
CA PRO A 47 5.99 14.27 0.72
C PRO A 47 7.10 14.11 -0.34
N PRO A 48 7.06 14.87 -1.47
CA PRO A 48 8.12 14.86 -2.47
C PRO A 48 9.53 14.94 -1.88
N ILE A 49 10.43 14.09 -2.35
CA ILE A 49 11.83 14.06 -1.89
C ILE A 49 12.78 13.76 -3.05
N ALA A 50 13.97 14.36 -3.02
CA ALA A 50 15.06 14.02 -3.93
C ALA A 50 15.88 12.82 -3.41
N TRP A 51 16.50 12.06 -4.31
CA TRP A 51 17.40 10.94 -3.97
C TRP A 51 18.44 11.29 -2.90
N GLN A 52 19.05 12.48 -3.02
CA GLN A 52 20.12 12.96 -2.14
C GLN A 52 19.64 13.17 -0.70
N GLU A 53 18.33 13.37 -0.49
CA GLU A 53 17.73 13.59 0.83
C GLU A 53 17.15 12.29 1.43
N MET A 54 17.05 11.22 0.63
CA MET A 54 16.58 9.92 1.10
C MET A 54 17.53 9.33 2.14
N THR A 55 16.97 8.72 3.18
CA THR A 55 17.72 8.01 4.21
C THR A 55 18.29 6.68 3.70
N GLY A 56 19.28 6.12 4.40
CA GLY A 56 19.89 4.84 4.06
C GLY A 56 18.88 3.71 3.77
N PRO A 57 17.88 3.47 4.66
CA PRO A 57 16.84 2.47 4.41
C PRO A 57 16.02 2.72 3.14
N MET A 58 15.66 3.98 2.86
CA MET A 58 14.95 4.31 1.61
C MET A 58 15.82 4.06 0.38
N ARG A 59 17.09 4.49 0.43
CA ARG A 59 18.04 4.26 -0.67
C ARG A 59 18.22 2.77 -0.94
N GLY A 60 18.38 1.96 0.11
CA GLY A 60 18.42 0.51 0.01
C GLY A 60 17.16 -0.08 -0.63
N ALA A 61 15.99 0.44 -0.29
CA ALA A 61 14.73 0.00 -0.89
C ALA A 61 14.64 0.36 -2.39
N CYS A 62 15.10 1.55 -2.80
CA CYS A 62 15.17 1.95 -4.21
C CYS A 62 16.17 1.10 -5.01
N ILE A 63 17.32 0.75 -4.42
CA ILE A 63 18.28 -0.20 -5.01
C ILE A 63 17.60 -1.56 -5.17
N GLY A 64 16.94 -2.06 -4.13
CA GLY A 64 16.21 -3.32 -4.15
C GLY A 64 15.14 -3.37 -5.23
N ALA A 65 14.37 -2.30 -5.40
CA ALA A 65 13.37 -2.17 -6.45
C ALA A 65 14.01 -2.15 -7.85
N SER A 66 15.13 -1.44 -8.00
CA SER A 66 15.88 -1.37 -9.28
C SER A 66 16.43 -2.73 -9.72
N LEU A 67 16.93 -3.52 -8.77
CA LEU A 67 17.37 -4.90 -9.00
C LEU A 67 16.19 -5.83 -9.33
N PHE A 68 15.07 -5.69 -8.60
CA PHE A 68 13.86 -6.49 -8.82
C PHE A 68 13.28 -6.27 -10.23
N GLU A 69 13.25 -5.02 -10.68
CA GLU A 69 12.78 -4.64 -12.02
C GLU A 69 13.77 -4.98 -13.14
N GLY A 70 15.01 -5.37 -12.80
CA GLY A 70 16.07 -5.62 -13.78
C GLY A 70 16.56 -4.34 -14.47
N TRP A 71 16.36 -3.17 -13.88
CA TRP A 71 16.92 -1.91 -14.38
C TRP A 71 18.43 -1.84 -14.20
N ALA A 72 18.93 -2.56 -13.18
CA ALA A 72 20.33 -2.71 -12.86
C ALA A 72 20.63 -4.18 -12.50
N THR A 73 21.87 -4.59 -12.75
CA THR A 73 22.38 -5.93 -12.47
C THR A 73 23.25 -5.99 -11.22
N SER A 74 23.68 -4.84 -10.70
CA SER A 74 24.46 -4.71 -9.47
C SER A 74 24.03 -3.49 -8.64
N GLU A 75 24.46 -3.44 -7.38
CA GLU A 75 24.26 -2.29 -6.51
C GLU A 75 24.90 -1.02 -7.09
N GLU A 76 26.11 -1.13 -7.62
CA GLU A 76 26.85 0.01 -8.20
C GLU A 76 26.12 0.59 -9.42
N GLU A 77 25.58 -0.29 -10.28
CA GLU A 77 24.79 0.14 -11.43
C GLU A 77 23.49 0.82 -11.00
N ALA A 78 22.80 0.26 -9.99
CA ALA A 78 21.58 0.84 -9.44
C ALA A 78 21.83 2.22 -8.83
N VAL A 79 22.86 2.35 -7.99
CA VAL A 79 23.24 3.63 -7.36
C VAL A 79 23.55 4.68 -8.40
N ARG A 80 24.38 4.35 -9.40
CA ARG A 80 24.74 5.27 -10.48
C ARG A 80 23.49 5.78 -11.22
N MET A 81 22.57 4.89 -11.57
CA MET A 81 21.32 5.23 -12.26
C MET A 81 20.44 6.17 -11.40
N LEU A 82 20.30 5.87 -10.10
CA LEU A 82 19.52 6.67 -9.15
C LEU A 82 20.14 8.07 -8.94
N GLU A 83 21.47 8.15 -8.86
CA GLU A 83 22.20 9.41 -8.72
C GLU A 83 22.12 10.30 -9.97
N GLN A 84 22.05 9.69 -11.16
CA GLN A 84 21.92 10.38 -12.44
C GLN A 84 20.49 10.85 -12.73
N GLY A 85 19.52 10.54 -11.86
CA GLY A 85 18.13 10.95 -12.04
C GLY A 85 17.40 10.20 -13.15
N GLU A 86 17.86 8.98 -13.50
CA GLU A 86 17.20 8.13 -14.49
C GLU A 86 15.90 7.49 -13.96
N VAL A 87 15.64 7.61 -12.65
CA VAL A 87 14.43 7.13 -11.98
C VAL A 87 13.66 8.31 -11.40
N GLU A 88 12.38 8.42 -11.75
CA GLU A 88 11.48 9.42 -11.19
C GLU A 88 10.83 8.90 -9.89
N PHE A 89 10.79 9.76 -8.87
CA PHE A 89 10.18 9.46 -7.57
C PHE A 89 8.83 10.15 -7.43
N ILE A 90 7.80 9.38 -7.09
CA ILE A 90 6.43 9.87 -6.99
C ILE A 90 5.88 9.59 -5.58
N PRO A 91 5.42 10.59 -4.82
CA PRO A 91 4.75 10.34 -3.56
C PRO A 91 3.52 9.46 -3.74
N CYS A 92 3.38 8.41 -2.93
CA CYS A 92 2.24 7.49 -3.01
C CYS A 92 0.89 8.26 -2.96
N HIS A 93 0.79 9.26 -2.08
CA HIS A 93 -0.45 10.02 -1.88
C HIS A 93 -0.93 10.77 -3.14
N HIS A 94 -0.02 11.13 -4.06
CA HIS A 94 -0.36 11.85 -5.29
C HIS A 94 -1.09 10.98 -6.32
N VAL A 95 -0.97 9.65 -6.20
CA VAL A 95 -1.45 8.69 -7.22
C VAL A 95 -2.41 7.67 -6.62
N GLY A 96 -3.14 8.04 -5.56
CA GLY A 96 -4.10 7.14 -4.90
C GLY A 96 -3.45 5.97 -4.15
N ALA A 97 -2.13 5.98 -3.99
CA ALA A 97 -1.40 4.91 -3.33
C ALA A 97 -1.02 5.29 -1.88
N VAL A 98 -0.64 4.28 -1.11
CA VAL A 98 0.05 4.40 0.18
C VAL A 98 1.08 3.26 0.30
N GLY A 99 2.08 3.43 1.15
CA GLY A 99 3.04 2.37 1.42
C GLY A 99 3.63 2.51 2.83
N PRO A 100 3.75 1.41 3.61
CA PRO A 100 4.34 1.47 4.93
C PRO A 100 5.85 1.72 4.86
N MET A 101 6.38 2.39 5.89
CA MET A 101 7.80 2.70 6.05
C MET A 101 8.32 3.55 4.89
N GLY A 102 9.28 3.05 4.08
CA GLY A 102 9.76 3.77 2.90
C GLY A 102 8.74 3.84 1.75
N GLY A 103 7.74 2.96 1.75
CA GLY A 103 6.67 2.93 0.73
C GLY A 103 7.14 2.65 -0.70
N ILE A 104 8.40 2.22 -0.89
CA ILE A 104 8.96 2.00 -2.22
C ILE A 104 8.17 0.93 -2.97
N THR A 105 7.63 1.32 -4.13
CA THR A 105 6.83 0.45 -5.00
C THR A 105 7.19 0.69 -6.45
N SER A 106 7.56 -0.36 -7.18
CA SER A 106 7.88 -0.33 -8.61
C SER A 106 6.79 -1.00 -9.46
N ALA A 107 6.85 -0.79 -10.77
CA ALA A 107 5.81 -1.16 -11.74
C ALA A 107 5.35 -2.63 -11.68
N ASN A 108 6.26 -3.58 -11.50
CA ASN A 108 5.96 -5.02 -11.50
C ASN A 108 5.80 -5.60 -10.08
N MET A 109 5.91 -4.79 -9.03
CA MET A 109 5.58 -5.23 -7.68
C MET A 109 4.06 -5.38 -7.53
N PRO A 110 3.59 -6.44 -6.85
CA PRO A 110 2.17 -6.60 -6.61
C PRO A 110 1.66 -5.59 -5.57
N VAL A 111 0.50 -5.01 -5.86
CA VAL A 111 -0.25 -4.13 -4.95
C VAL A 111 -1.63 -4.72 -4.68
N LEU A 112 -2.13 -4.52 -3.47
CA LEU A 112 -3.55 -4.69 -3.17
C LEU A 112 -4.32 -3.47 -3.66
N VAL A 113 -5.52 -3.69 -4.20
CA VAL A 113 -6.42 -2.62 -4.67
C VAL A 113 -7.68 -2.64 -3.82
N VAL A 114 -7.96 -1.51 -3.20
CA VAL A 114 -9.15 -1.27 -2.39
C VAL A 114 -10.07 -0.33 -3.15
N ARG A 115 -11.38 -0.64 -3.16
CA ARG A 115 -12.41 0.20 -3.76
C ARG A 115 -13.43 0.57 -2.70
N ASP A 116 -13.70 1.86 -2.54
CA ASP A 116 -14.87 2.30 -1.80
C ASP A 116 -16.12 2.07 -2.66
N VAL A 117 -16.97 1.13 -2.28
CA VAL A 117 -18.17 0.80 -3.07
C VAL A 117 -19.24 1.87 -2.98
N VAL A 118 -19.19 2.76 -1.99
CA VAL A 118 -20.15 3.85 -1.82
C VAL A 118 -19.76 5.07 -2.65
N HIS A 119 -18.47 5.43 -2.66
CA HIS A 119 -17.99 6.63 -3.36
C HIS A 119 -17.36 6.33 -4.73
N GLY A 120 -17.02 5.07 -5.00
CA GLY A 120 -16.52 4.59 -6.29
C GLY A 120 -15.01 4.78 -6.51
N ASN A 121 -14.32 5.52 -5.65
CA ASN A 121 -12.87 5.72 -5.75
C ASN A 121 -12.08 4.47 -5.34
N GLN A 122 -10.81 4.45 -5.75
CA GLN A 122 -9.89 3.35 -5.45
C GLN A 122 -8.61 3.87 -4.82
N SER A 123 -7.97 2.99 -4.05
CA SER A 123 -6.63 3.19 -3.52
C SER A 123 -5.84 1.89 -3.62
N CYS A 124 -4.51 1.98 -3.53
CA CYS A 124 -3.66 0.79 -3.50
C CYS A 124 -2.52 0.89 -2.48
N CYS A 125 -1.99 -0.27 -2.11
CA CYS A 125 -0.81 -0.38 -1.26
C CYS A 125 0.04 -1.57 -1.73
N ASN A 126 1.35 -1.54 -1.55
CA ASN A 126 2.17 -2.72 -1.79
C ASN A 126 1.77 -3.87 -0.83
N LEU A 127 2.22 -5.09 -1.12
CA LEU A 127 2.00 -6.22 -0.22
C LEU A 127 3.03 -6.24 0.93
N ASN A 128 2.62 -6.74 2.10
CA ASN A 128 3.54 -6.97 3.21
C ASN A 128 4.51 -8.10 2.84
N GLU A 129 5.81 -7.88 3.01
CA GLU A 129 6.88 -8.82 2.64
C GLU A 129 7.13 -9.94 3.68
N GLY A 130 6.39 -9.94 4.79
CA GLY A 130 6.60 -10.89 5.88
C GLY A 130 7.58 -10.39 6.95
N ILE A 131 8.16 -11.34 7.68
CA ILE A 131 9.06 -11.10 8.82
C ILE A 131 10.52 -11.22 8.38
N GLY A 132 11.42 -10.49 9.04
CA GLY A 132 12.87 -10.57 8.86
C GLY A 132 13.42 -9.47 7.97
N LYS A 133 14.45 -9.78 7.18
CA LYS A 133 15.04 -8.85 6.20
C LYS A 133 14.02 -8.60 5.09
N VAL A 134 13.65 -7.34 4.89
CA VAL A 134 12.61 -6.91 3.94
C VAL A 134 12.99 -5.56 3.32
N MET A 135 12.55 -5.34 2.09
CA MET A 135 12.85 -4.16 1.30
C MET A 135 12.27 -2.89 1.91
N ARG A 136 11.10 -2.94 2.56
CA ARG A 136 10.52 -1.77 3.25
C ARG A 136 11.40 -1.19 4.36
N PHE A 137 12.41 -1.94 4.83
CA PHE A 137 13.45 -1.48 5.77
C PHE A 137 14.83 -1.30 5.12
N GLY A 138 14.90 -1.37 3.79
CA GLY A 138 16.11 -1.12 3.00
C GLY A 138 16.99 -2.33 2.74
N ALA A 139 16.56 -3.56 3.06
CA ALA A 139 17.30 -4.76 2.70
C ALA A 139 17.04 -5.15 1.24
N TYR A 140 18.09 -5.52 0.50
CA TYR A 140 17.98 -5.87 -0.94
C TYR A 140 18.83 -7.09 -1.33
N GLY A 141 19.24 -7.91 -0.36
CA GLY A 141 19.98 -9.15 -0.60
C GLY A 141 19.19 -10.19 -1.40
N GLU A 142 19.86 -11.26 -1.81
CA GLU A 142 19.28 -12.32 -2.65
C GLU A 142 18.03 -12.97 -2.02
N ASP A 143 18.00 -13.11 -0.69
CA ASP A 143 16.86 -13.62 0.07
C ASP A 143 15.63 -12.71 -0.07
N VAL A 144 15.82 -11.38 -0.04
CA VAL A 144 14.78 -10.39 -0.27
C VAL A 144 14.31 -10.43 -1.72
N GLN A 145 15.24 -10.43 -2.67
CA GLN A 145 14.93 -10.47 -4.11
C GLN A 145 14.14 -11.74 -4.49
N THR A 146 14.52 -12.89 -3.92
CA THR A 146 13.82 -14.16 -4.13
C THR A 146 12.40 -14.10 -3.57
N ARG A 147 12.21 -13.51 -2.39
CA ARG A 147 10.87 -13.32 -1.82
C ARG A 147 10.02 -12.37 -2.64
N LEU A 148 10.56 -11.24 -3.11
CA LEU A 148 9.83 -10.30 -3.97
C LEU A 148 9.36 -10.97 -5.27
N ARG A 149 10.21 -11.79 -5.90
CA ARG A 149 9.83 -12.59 -7.07
C ARG A 149 8.75 -13.63 -6.73
N TRP A 150 8.88 -14.37 -5.62
CA TRP A 150 7.84 -15.28 -5.17
C TRP A 150 6.51 -14.57 -4.88
N MET A 151 6.56 -13.36 -4.31
CA MET A 151 5.36 -12.56 -4.08
C MET A 151 4.67 -12.19 -5.39
N ARG A 152 5.45 -11.79 -6.42
CA ARG A 152 4.95 -11.50 -7.77
C ARG A 152 4.40 -12.75 -8.47
N ASP A 153 5.13 -13.85 -8.42
CA ASP A 153 4.90 -15.04 -9.26
C ASP A 153 3.94 -16.05 -8.62
N THR A 154 3.77 -16.02 -7.30
CA THR A 154 2.96 -17.01 -6.56
C THR A 154 1.94 -16.36 -5.63
N LEU A 155 2.37 -15.53 -4.68
CA LEU A 155 1.46 -14.94 -3.68
C LEU A 155 0.36 -14.11 -4.36
N ALA A 156 0.74 -13.18 -5.21
CA ALA A 156 -0.20 -12.27 -5.86
C ALA A 156 -1.19 -12.99 -6.78
N PRO A 157 -0.78 -13.92 -7.67
CA PRO A 157 -1.72 -14.71 -8.48
C PRO A 157 -2.70 -15.53 -7.65
N VAL A 158 -2.25 -16.18 -6.56
CA VAL A 158 -3.14 -16.95 -5.67
C VAL A 158 -4.16 -16.04 -5.00
N LEU A 159 -3.73 -14.90 -4.46
CA LEU A 159 -4.63 -13.94 -3.82
C LEU A 159 -5.62 -13.33 -4.82
N GLN A 160 -5.16 -12.96 -6.03
CA GLN A 160 -6.02 -12.43 -7.08
C GLN A 160 -7.07 -13.45 -7.53
N GLU A 161 -6.69 -14.71 -7.69
CA GLU A 161 -7.65 -15.76 -8.05
C GLU A 161 -8.67 -15.99 -6.93
N ALA A 162 -8.23 -16.03 -5.67
CA ALA A 162 -9.13 -16.13 -4.52
C ALA A 162 -10.15 -14.98 -4.51
N LEU A 163 -9.69 -13.73 -4.66
CA LEU A 163 -10.57 -12.56 -4.72
C LEU A 163 -11.56 -12.62 -5.89
N SER A 164 -11.15 -13.14 -7.05
CA SER A 164 -12.02 -13.26 -8.22
C SER A 164 -13.19 -14.25 -8.03
N ARG A 165 -13.08 -15.15 -7.05
CA ARG A 165 -14.16 -16.08 -6.67
C ARG A 165 -15.10 -15.49 -5.61
N MET A 166 -14.82 -14.29 -5.12
CA MET A 166 -15.62 -13.59 -4.13
C MET A 166 -16.39 -12.47 -4.82
N GLU A 167 -17.72 -12.50 -4.77
CA GLU A 167 -18.61 -11.59 -5.52
C GLU A 167 -18.24 -10.10 -5.34
N ASN A 168 -17.88 -9.68 -4.13
CA ASN A 168 -17.53 -8.29 -3.80
C ASN A 168 -16.11 -8.15 -3.20
N GLY A 169 -15.26 -9.17 -3.32
CA GLY A 169 -14.01 -9.23 -2.58
C GLY A 169 -14.21 -9.31 -1.06
N VAL A 170 -13.31 -8.70 -0.29
CA VAL A 170 -13.36 -8.71 1.19
C VAL A 170 -13.86 -7.37 1.72
N ASP A 171 -14.95 -7.36 2.50
CA ASP A 171 -15.43 -6.19 3.24
C ASP A 171 -14.46 -5.86 4.38
N LEU A 172 -13.63 -4.84 4.17
CA LEU A 172 -12.64 -4.40 5.15
C LEU A 172 -13.28 -3.65 6.31
N THR A 173 -14.40 -2.94 6.10
CA THR A 173 -15.11 -2.24 7.18
C THR A 173 -15.63 -3.24 8.20
N ALA A 174 -16.29 -4.31 7.75
CA ALA A 174 -16.80 -5.36 8.63
C ALA A 174 -15.66 -6.09 9.37
N MET A 175 -14.56 -6.39 8.67
CA MET A 175 -13.41 -7.07 9.28
C MET A 175 -12.72 -6.21 10.33
N MET A 176 -12.49 -4.92 10.06
CA MET A 176 -11.91 -3.98 11.02
C MET A 176 -12.85 -3.75 12.21
N ALA A 177 -14.16 -3.62 11.98
CA ALA A 177 -15.14 -3.50 13.07
C ALA A 177 -15.12 -4.71 14.02
N GLN A 178 -14.88 -5.92 13.51
CA GLN A 178 -14.68 -7.08 14.37
C GLN A 178 -13.31 -7.03 15.08
N ALA A 179 -12.22 -6.85 14.32
CA ALA A 179 -10.86 -6.91 14.83
C ALA A 179 -10.55 -5.86 15.93
N ILE A 180 -11.16 -4.68 15.88
CA ILE A 180 -10.96 -3.65 16.92
C ILE A 180 -11.48 -4.14 18.29
N THR A 181 -12.56 -4.94 18.31
CA THR A 181 -13.09 -5.55 19.54
C THR A 181 -12.20 -6.69 20.07
N MET A 182 -11.25 -7.15 19.25
CA MET A 182 -10.26 -8.18 19.57
C MET A 182 -8.89 -7.58 19.94
N GLY A 183 -8.82 -6.26 20.11
CA GLY A 183 -7.65 -5.53 20.62
C GLY A 183 -6.65 -5.08 19.55
N ASP A 184 -7.00 -5.16 18.26
CA ASP A 184 -6.22 -4.52 17.20
C ASP A 184 -6.48 -3.01 17.12
N GLU A 185 -5.48 -2.26 16.68
CA GLU A 185 -5.59 -0.82 16.37
C GLU A 185 -5.15 -0.48 14.93
N PHE A 186 -4.75 -1.49 14.17
CA PHE A 186 -4.50 -1.45 12.72
C PHE A 186 -3.22 -0.73 12.26
N HIS A 187 -2.37 -0.28 13.17
CA HIS A 187 -1.09 0.33 12.83
C HIS A 187 0.08 -0.52 13.34
N GLN A 188 0.25 -0.67 14.66
CA GLN A 188 1.26 -1.53 15.27
C GLN A 188 0.77 -2.97 15.45
N ARG A 189 -0.49 -3.14 15.87
CA ARG A 189 -1.10 -4.42 16.19
C ARG A 189 -2.23 -4.75 15.21
N ASN A 190 -2.00 -5.83 14.45
CA ASN A 190 -2.84 -6.31 13.35
C ASN A 190 -3.12 -7.84 13.45
N ILE A 191 -2.94 -8.43 14.64
CA ILE A 191 -2.96 -9.89 14.84
C ILE A 191 -4.36 -10.45 14.58
N ALA A 192 -5.39 -9.81 15.15
CA ALA A 192 -6.77 -10.26 15.00
C ALA A 192 -7.24 -10.13 13.55
N ALA A 193 -6.98 -8.98 12.91
CA ALA A 193 -7.36 -8.72 11.54
C ALA A 193 -6.64 -9.65 10.55
N SER A 194 -5.33 -9.88 10.73
CA SER A 194 -4.58 -10.84 9.90
C SER A 194 -5.10 -12.27 10.06
N SER A 195 -5.47 -12.67 11.28
CA SER A 195 -6.09 -13.98 11.55
C SER A 195 -7.49 -14.11 10.92
N LEU A 196 -8.32 -13.07 11.03
CA LEU A 196 -9.66 -13.03 10.41
C LEU A 196 -9.56 -13.06 8.88
N LEU A 197 -8.57 -12.37 8.31
CA LEU A 197 -8.28 -12.40 6.89
C LEU A 197 -7.88 -13.81 6.44
N LEU A 198 -6.92 -14.44 7.11
CA LEU A 198 -6.53 -15.82 6.83
C LEU A 198 -7.74 -16.77 6.91
N ARG A 199 -8.58 -16.66 7.95
CA ARG A 199 -9.80 -17.46 8.10
C ARG A 199 -10.77 -17.26 6.92
N THR A 200 -10.90 -16.03 6.44
CA THR A 200 -11.79 -15.67 5.33
C THR A 200 -11.28 -16.23 4.00
N LEU A 201 -9.99 -16.11 3.74
CA LEU A 201 -9.38 -16.54 2.48
C LEU A 201 -9.15 -18.04 2.40
N SER A 202 -8.85 -18.71 3.52
CA SER A 202 -8.43 -20.12 3.56
C SER A 202 -9.34 -21.08 2.79
N PRO A 203 -10.69 -21.06 2.98
CA PRO A 203 -11.57 -21.98 2.24
C PRO A 203 -11.57 -21.73 0.73
N VAL A 204 -11.43 -20.47 0.32
CA VAL A 204 -11.40 -20.08 -1.10
C VAL A 204 -10.08 -20.50 -1.73
N ILE A 205 -8.95 -20.23 -1.05
CA ILE A 205 -7.60 -20.60 -1.48
C ILE A 205 -7.45 -22.12 -1.58
N ALA A 206 -7.97 -22.88 -0.61
CA ALA A 206 -7.92 -24.33 -0.61
C ALA A 206 -8.73 -24.97 -1.76
N GLY A 207 -9.72 -24.26 -2.31
CA GLY A 207 -10.52 -24.70 -3.45
C GLY A 207 -9.97 -24.26 -4.82
N LEU A 208 -8.82 -23.59 -4.88
CA LEU A 208 -8.23 -23.15 -6.15
C LEU A 208 -7.68 -24.33 -6.96
N ASP A 209 -7.67 -24.18 -8.30
CA ASP A 209 -7.05 -25.17 -9.19
C ASP A 209 -5.55 -24.86 -9.33
N ARG A 210 -4.82 -25.11 -8.24
CA ARG A 210 -3.38 -24.83 -8.10
C ARG A 210 -2.67 -26.00 -7.43
N SER A 211 -1.35 -26.03 -7.52
CA SER A 211 -0.60 -27.07 -6.83
C SER A 211 -0.77 -26.96 -5.31
N ASN A 212 -0.84 -28.10 -4.62
CA ASN A 212 -0.88 -28.13 -3.16
C ASN A 212 0.32 -27.39 -2.54
N ALA A 213 1.47 -27.41 -3.21
CA ALA A 213 2.66 -26.70 -2.77
C ALA A 213 2.46 -25.16 -2.75
N GLU A 214 1.87 -24.58 -3.80
CA GLU A 214 1.56 -23.14 -3.83
C GLU A 214 0.51 -22.75 -2.79
N ILE A 215 -0.56 -23.55 -2.67
CA ILE A 215 -1.63 -23.32 -1.69
C ILE A 215 -1.04 -23.30 -0.27
N VAL A 216 -0.26 -24.32 0.09
CA VAL A 216 0.38 -24.41 1.41
C VAL A 216 1.34 -23.26 1.62
N ALA A 217 2.18 -22.91 0.63
CA ALA A 217 3.14 -21.83 0.75
C ALA A 217 2.46 -20.48 1.04
N VAL A 218 1.36 -20.17 0.36
CA VAL A 218 0.61 -18.92 0.58
C VAL A 218 -0.08 -18.91 1.94
N LEU A 219 -0.76 -20.00 2.33
CA LEU A 219 -1.42 -20.09 3.63
C LEU A 219 -0.42 -19.99 4.78
N GLN A 220 0.73 -20.66 4.66
CA GLN A 220 1.83 -20.58 5.63
C GLN A 220 2.37 -19.15 5.75
N PHE A 221 2.58 -18.46 4.62
CA PHE A 221 3.05 -17.08 4.60
C PHE A 221 2.08 -16.14 5.33
N LEU A 222 0.78 -16.27 5.04
CA LEU A 222 -0.26 -15.49 5.70
C LEU A 222 -0.37 -15.81 7.20
N SER A 223 -0.21 -17.08 7.60
CA SER A 223 -0.37 -17.50 8.99
C SER A 223 0.72 -17.03 9.93
N VAL A 224 1.92 -16.76 9.41
CA VAL A 224 3.05 -16.28 10.23
C VAL A 224 3.25 -14.77 10.16
N THR A 225 2.50 -14.06 9.30
CA THR A 225 2.67 -12.62 9.08
C THR A 225 1.59 -11.82 9.79
N ASP A 226 1.80 -11.57 11.09
CA ASP A 226 0.86 -10.84 11.95
C ASP A 226 0.58 -9.38 11.52
N GLN A 227 1.45 -8.81 10.68
CA GLN A 227 1.27 -7.46 10.12
C GLN A 227 0.75 -7.45 8.68
N PHE A 228 0.31 -8.57 8.11
CA PHE A 228 -0.18 -8.58 6.72
C PHE A 228 -1.33 -7.57 6.53
N PHE A 229 -2.21 -7.46 7.52
CA PHE A 229 -3.35 -6.55 7.47
C PHE A 229 -3.00 -5.05 7.53
N LEU A 230 -1.79 -4.67 7.97
CA LEU A 230 -1.36 -3.27 8.01
C LEU A 230 -1.55 -2.59 6.64
N ASN A 231 -1.10 -3.26 5.57
CA ASN A 231 -1.15 -2.70 4.22
C ASN A 231 -2.60 -2.51 3.74
N LEU A 232 -3.51 -3.42 4.13
CA LEU A 232 -4.95 -3.29 3.85
C LEU A 232 -5.57 -2.13 4.64
N ALA A 233 -5.23 -1.98 5.92
CA ALA A 233 -5.71 -0.89 6.76
C ALA A 233 -5.24 0.49 6.26
N MET A 234 -4.01 0.58 5.73
CA MET A 234 -3.51 1.79 5.08
C MET A 234 -4.30 2.11 3.81
N ALA A 235 -4.50 1.14 2.90
CA ALA A 235 -5.27 1.36 1.68
C ALA A 235 -6.74 1.69 1.98
N TYR A 236 -7.35 1.00 2.96
CA TYR A 236 -8.66 1.33 3.50
C TYR A 236 -8.74 2.82 3.88
N SER A 237 -7.82 3.26 4.74
CA SER A 237 -7.79 4.64 5.23
C SER A 237 -7.61 5.64 4.08
N LYS A 238 -6.73 5.33 3.11
CA LYS A 238 -6.56 6.13 1.90
C LYS A 238 -7.85 6.25 1.09
N ALA A 239 -8.56 5.14 0.85
CA ALA A 239 -9.82 5.16 0.11
C ALA A 239 -10.89 6.02 0.82
N VAL A 240 -11.04 5.86 2.14
CA VAL A 240 -11.99 6.65 2.94
C VAL A 240 -11.65 8.14 2.89
N MET A 241 -10.39 8.48 3.14
CA MET A 241 -9.98 9.88 3.29
C MET A 241 -9.87 10.60 1.94
N ASP A 242 -9.54 9.90 0.85
CA ASP A 242 -9.55 10.49 -0.50
C ASP A 242 -10.97 10.82 -0.95
N ALA A 243 -11.95 9.95 -0.66
CA ALA A 243 -13.35 10.27 -0.90
C ALA A 243 -13.73 11.54 -0.15
N ALA A 244 -13.36 11.62 1.13
CA ALA A 244 -13.61 12.80 1.97
C ALA A 244 -12.95 14.08 1.42
N ALA A 245 -11.74 13.96 0.86
CA ALA A 245 -10.96 15.06 0.31
C ALA A 245 -11.56 15.71 -0.95
N GLU A 246 -12.56 15.10 -1.59
CA GLU A 246 -13.28 15.71 -2.71
C GLU A 246 -14.05 16.97 -2.29
N ILE A 247 -14.46 17.08 -1.02
CA ILE A 247 -15.11 18.28 -0.51
C ILE A 247 -14.02 19.34 -0.20
N LYS A 248 -13.86 20.32 -1.08
CA LYS A 248 -12.79 21.34 -0.99
C LYS A 248 -13.16 22.59 -0.16
N ALA A 249 -13.99 22.48 0.87
CA ALA A 249 -14.53 23.65 1.59
C ALA A 249 -14.38 23.60 3.12
N GLY A 250 -13.75 22.56 3.67
CA GLY A 250 -13.60 22.33 5.09
C GLY A 250 -12.18 22.50 5.62
N SER A 251 -11.98 22.06 6.85
CA SER A 251 -10.70 22.13 7.57
C SER A 251 -10.26 20.76 8.13
N VAL A 252 -10.91 19.67 7.69
CA VAL A 252 -10.56 18.31 8.11
C VAL A 252 -9.29 17.86 7.38
N VAL A 253 -8.39 17.25 8.13
CA VAL A 253 -7.17 16.62 7.61
C VAL A 253 -7.53 15.30 6.91
N THR A 254 -7.12 15.14 5.67
CA THR A 254 -7.39 13.94 4.85
C THR A 254 -6.14 13.12 4.53
N ALA A 255 -4.95 13.67 4.75
CA ALA A 255 -3.71 12.91 4.69
C ALA A 255 -2.77 13.35 5.80
N MET A 256 -2.15 12.38 6.45
CA MET A 256 -0.96 12.58 7.27
C MET A 256 0.06 11.55 6.82
N THR A 257 1.23 12.03 6.44
CA THR A 257 2.34 11.17 6.06
C THR A 257 3.60 11.72 6.67
N ALA A 258 4.49 10.82 7.03
CA ALA A 258 5.75 11.15 7.60
C ALA A 258 6.83 10.28 6.97
N MET A 259 8.00 10.89 6.80
CA MET A 259 9.15 10.18 6.31
C MET A 259 10.42 10.77 6.94
N ALA A 260 11.35 9.89 7.27
CA ALA A 260 12.67 10.32 7.69
C ALA A 260 13.44 10.78 6.44
N ALA A 261 13.86 12.05 6.41
CA ALA A 261 14.84 12.58 5.47
C ALA A 261 16.19 12.69 6.19
N SER A 262 17.28 12.69 5.43
CA SER A 262 18.65 12.76 5.98
C SER A 262 18.92 14.02 6.80
N SER A 263 18.12 15.07 6.61
CA SER A 263 18.25 16.38 7.27
C SER A 263 17.12 16.70 8.26
N ALA A 264 16.00 15.96 8.28
CA ALA A 264 14.85 16.23 9.16
C ALA A 264 13.81 15.09 9.17
N PHE A 265 12.92 15.09 10.18
CA PHE A 265 11.64 14.38 10.08
C PHE A 265 10.68 15.24 9.25
N ALA A 266 10.36 14.80 8.03
CA ALA A 266 9.41 15.50 7.18
C ALA A 266 7.99 15.00 7.50
N LEU A 267 7.26 15.76 8.30
CA LEU A 267 5.81 15.68 8.36
C LEU A 267 5.28 16.49 7.18
N ALA A 268 4.58 15.86 6.25
CA ALA A 268 3.85 16.62 5.24
C ALA A 268 2.77 17.45 5.97
N VAL A 269 2.60 18.70 5.53
CA VAL A 269 1.44 19.52 5.93
C VAL A 269 0.20 18.69 5.63
N PRO A 270 -0.75 18.56 6.57
CA PRO A 270 -1.95 17.79 6.31
C PRO A 270 -2.62 18.26 5.02
N GLU A 271 -2.99 17.33 4.13
CA GLU A 271 -3.91 17.70 3.06
C GLU A 271 -5.22 18.08 3.75
N ILE A 272 -5.59 19.35 3.63
CA ILE A 272 -6.84 19.87 4.18
C ILE A 272 -7.83 19.97 3.04
N ALA A 273 -9.02 19.44 3.30
CA ALA A 273 -10.18 19.49 2.43
C ALA A 273 -10.54 20.93 1.98
N GLY A 274 -9.84 21.49 0.99
CA GLY A 274 -10.05 22.86 0.50
C GLY A 274 -8.81 23.68 0.18
N LEU A 275 -7.62 23.12 0.37
CA LEU A 275 -6.37 23.68 -0.14
C LEU A 275 -5.92 22.89 -1.39
N PRO A 276 -5.30 23.55 -2.39
CA PRO A 276 -4.71 22.84 -3.52
C PRO A 276 -3.59 21.89 -3.04
N HIS A 277 -3.42 20.77 -3.74
CA HIS A 277 -2.29 19.85 -3.53
C HIS A 277 -0.98 20.66 -3.65
N ARG A 278 -0.12 20.58 -2.63
CA ARG A 278 1.21 21.20 -2.62
C ARG A 278 2.27 20.15 -2.89
#